data_AF-S2IVC0-F1
#
_entry.id   AF-S2IVC0-F1
#
_cell.length_a   1.000
_cell.length_b   1.000
_cell.length_c   1.000
_cell.angle_alpha   90.00
_cell.angle_beta   90.00
_cell.angle_gamma   90.00
#
_symmetry.space_group_name_H-M   'P 1'
#
loop_
_entity.id
_entity.type
_entity.pdbx_description
1 polymer ?
#
loop_
_entity_poly.entity_id
_entity_poly.type
_entity_poly.pdbx_seq_one_letter_code
_entity_poly.pdbx_strand_id
1 'polypeptide(L)'
;MAEHLMRKSIFSKTVLVSLSDVSHSAWVTLADSAGLQWHDAHSRGAVRYLGYPLYRTESQLQDYLDGVLVKVQRHSNLLKQRNLSIRGAGLVANSLLLSKVYHVLRVVPGGGATESWVMALKKVVRDYLVSFRPGVAWSTLCLPRKFGGVGLVDIADQSLALHLVYLQPLLHPLSSSDFVSS
;
A
#
# COMPACT_ATOMS: atom_id res chain seq x y z
N MET A 1 -6.52 16.69 36.63
CA MET A 1 -5.27 15.95 36.30
C MET A 1 -5.43 14.99 35.10
N ALA A 2 -6.56 14.27 34.98
CA ALA A 2 -6.84 13.38 33.84
C ALA A 2 -7.03 14.09 32.48
N GLU A 3 -7.65 15.28 32.44
CA GLU A 3 -7.85 16.04 31.19
C GLU A 3 -6.52 16.54 30.56
N HIS A 4 -5.57 16.93 31.40
CA HIS A 4 -4.25 17.39 30.94
C HIS A 4 -3.42 16.24 30.35
N LEU A 5 -3.56 15.03 30.91
CA LEU A 5 -2.93 13.82 30.39
C LEU A 5 -3.61 13.31 29.10
N MET A 6 -4.94 13.39 29.01
CA MET A 6 -5.68 13.07 27.77
C MET A 6 -5.35 14.03 26.62
N ARG A 7 -5.27 15.35 26.89
CA ARG A 7 -4.83 16.33 25.88
C ARG A 7 -3.43 16.02 25.36
N LYS A 8 -2.47 15.71 26.23
CA LYS A 8 -1.10 15.33 25.84
C LYS A 8 -1.06 14.07 24.94
N SER A 9 -1.92 13.08 25.22
CA SER A 9 -2.06 11.86 24.42
C SER A 9 -2.60 12.13 23.02
N ILE A 10 -3.58 13.03 22.88
CA ILE A 10 -4.19 13.35 21.57
C ILE A 10 -3.21 14.14 20.69
N PHE A 11 -2.55 15.16 21.24
CA PHE A 11 -1.60 15.99 20.47
C PHE A 11 -0.39 15.20 19.95
N SER A 12 0.06 14.18 20.68
CA SER A 12 1.15 13.30 20.23
C SER A 12 0.82 12.47 18.97
N LYS A 13 -0.48 12.33 18.62
CA LYS A 13 -0.95 11.58 17.44
C LYS A 13 -1.43 12.48 16.31
N THR A 14 -1.56 13.78 16.57
CA THR A 14 -2.02 14.74 15.57
C THR A 14 -0.83 15.26 14.78
N VAL A 15 -0.87 15.04 13.47
CA VAL A 15 0.14 15.50 12.53
C VAL A 15 -0.49 16.53 11.60
N LEU A 16 0.10 17.73 11.53
CA LEU A 16 -0.21 18.71 10.49
C LEU A 16 0.59 18.35 9.24
N VAL A 17 -0.11 18.21 8.11
CA VAL A 17 0.51 17.88 6.83
C VAL A 17 0.36 19.09 5.91
N SER A 18 1.48 19.60 5.40
CA SER A 18 1.42 20.65 4.36
C SER A 18 0.81 20.08 3.08
N LEU A 19 -0.16 20.79 2.47
CA LEU A 19 -0.75 20.41 1.18
C LEU A 19 -0.06 21.08 -0.02
N SER A 20 0.58 22.22 0.21
CA SER A 20 1.12 23.13 -0.79
C SER A 20 2.56 22.86 -1.22
N ASP A 21 3.17 21.75 -0.77
CA ASP A 21 4.55 21.34 -1.10
C ASP A 21 5.65 22.33 -0.66
N VAL A 22 5.26 23.43 -0.01
CA VAL A 22 6.15 24.46 0.55
C VAL A 22 6.14 24.38 2.07
N SER A 23 7.32 24.42 2.68
CA SER A 23 7.48 24.57 4.12
C SER A 23 7.20 26.02 4.51
N HIS A 24 6.13 26.26 5.26
CA HIS A 24 5.80 27.59 5.76
C HIS A 24 6.28 27.73 7.21
N SER A 25 7.36 28.49 7.42
CA SER A 25 7.99 28.67 8.73
C SER A 25 7.03 29.14 9.83
N ALA A 26 6.07 30.01 9.50
CA ALA A 26 5.03 30.45 10.44
C ALA A 26 4.14 29.30 10.93
N TRP A 27 3.78 28.38 10.03
CA TRP A 27 2.96 27.21 10.37
C TRP A 27 3.74 26.14 11.13
N VAL A 28 5.03 25.96 10.82
CA VAL A 28 5.94 25.10 11.60
C VAL A 28 6.05 25.63 13.03
N THR A 29 6.32 26.93 13.17
CA THR A 29 6.44 27.58 14.49
C THR A 29 5.14 27.48 15.29
N LEU A 30 3.99 27.63 14.64
CA LEU A 30 2.68 27.46 15.26
C LEU A 30 2.46 26.01 15.70
N ALA A 31 2.77 25.03 14.86
CA ALA A 31 2.67 23.61 15.20
C ALA A 31 3.55 23.27 16.41
N ASP A 32 4.80 23.73 16.43
CA ASP A 32 5.72 23.54 17.54
C ASP A 32 5.18 24.19 18.84
N SER A 33 4.67 25.42 18.75
CA SER A 33 4.07 26.13 19.90
C SER A 33 2.83 25.43 20.46
N ALA A 34 2.08 24.72 19.61
CA ALA A 34 0.91 23.95 19.98
C ALA A 34 1.25 22.49 20.40
N GLY A 35 2.52 22.08 20.32
CA GLY A 35 2.95 20.71 20.60
C GLY A 35 2.47 19.69 19.57
N LEU A 36 2.22 20.13 18.33
CA LEU A 36 1.78 19.32 17.18
C LEU A 36 2.99 18.92 16.33
N GLN A 37 2.92 17.74 15.72
CA GLN A 37 3.95 17.33 14.76
C GLN A 37 3.67 17.94 13.38
N TRP A 38 4.68 18.53 12.76
CA TRP A 38 4.62 19.00 11.37
C TRP A 38 5.21 17.95 10.41
N HIS A 39 4.57 17.76 9.26
CA HIS A 39 5.02 16.89 8.19
C HIS A 39 5.04 17.59 6.83
N ASP A 40 6.13 17.39 6.12
CA ASP A 40 6.43 18.00 4.82
C ASP A 40 7.35 17.10 3.96
N ALA A 41 7.87 17.64 2.87
CA ALA A 41 8.81 16.95 1.98
C ALA A 41 10.18 16.63 2.61
N HIS A 42 10.62 17.39 3.63
CA HIS A 42 11.90 17.17 4.32
C HIS A 42 11.81 16.11 5.42
N SER A 43 10.58 15.72 5.77
CA SER A 43 10.32 14.66 6.73
C SER A 43 10.86 13.32 6.21
N ARG A 44 11.40 12.47 7.10
CA ARG A 44 12.11 11.24 6.69
C ARG A 44 11.24 10.17 6.03
N GLY A 45 9.92 10.18 6.24
CA GLY A 45 9.04 9.14 5.70
C GLY A 45 7.62 9.64 5.50
N ALA A 46 6.77 8.83 4.87
CA ALA A 46 5.37 9.16 4.65
C ALA A 46 4.54 9.07 5.94
N VAL A 47 3.61 10.02 6.14
CA VAL A 47 2.60 9.93 7.20
C VAL A 47 1.58 8.86 6.83
N ARG A 48 1.05 8.14 7.83
CA ARG A 48 0.05 7.10 7.61
C ARG A 48 -1.33 7.61 7.93
N TYR A 49 -2.20 7.66 6.93
CA TYR A 49 -3.61 8.00 7.10
C TYR A 49 -4.49 6.83 6.67
N LEU A 50 -5.23 6.22 7.61
CA LEU A 50 -6.07 5.03 7.34
C LEU A 50 -5.35 3.85 6.66
N GLY A 51 -4.04 3.72 6.85
CA GLY A 51 -3.22 2.69 6.19
C GLY A 51 -2.62 3.12 4.84
N TYR A 52 -2.82 4.37 4.44
CA TYR A 52 -2.26 4.98 3.23
C TYR A 52 -1.05 5.85 3.50
N PRO A 53 -0.03 5.83 2.64
CA PRO A 53 1.06 6.79 2.71
C PRO A 53 0.60 8.15 2.18
N LEU A 54 0.68 9.17 3.02
CA LEU A 54 0.71 10.57 2.62
C LEU A 54 2.19 10.95 2.46
N TYR A 55 2.64 10.95 1.21
CA TYR A 55 4.02 11.23 0.84
C TYR A 55 4.08 12.46 -0.05
N ARG A 56 5.24 13.12 -0.03
CA ARG A 56 5.58 14.30 -0.85
C ARG A 56 6.72 13.99 -1.81
N THR A 57 7.64 13.13 -1.41
CA THR A 57 8.79 12.71 -2.21
C THR A 57 8.73 11.23 -2.56
N GLU A 58 9.42 10.84 -3.63
CA GLU A 58 9.54 9.44 -4.02
C GLU A 58 10.30 8.60 -2.98
N SER A 59 11.28 9.19 -2.27
CA SER A 59 11.98 8.52 -1.17
C SER A 59 11.07 8.19 0.00
N GLN A 60 10.16 9.10 0.38
CA GLN A 60 9.16 8.83 1.43
C GLN A 60 8.21 7.70 1.05
N LEU A 61 7.84 7.63 -0.23
CA LEU A 61 7.03 6.53 -0.76
C LEU A 61 7.82 5.22 -0.72
N GLN A 62 9.06 5.21 -1.21
CA GLN A 62 9.93 4.04 -1.23
C GLN A 62 10.12 3.48 0.19
N ASP A 63 10.46 4.32 1.17
CA ASP A 63 10.63 3.91 2.57
C ASP A 63 9.36 3.28 3.15
N TYR A 64 8.19 3.84 2.80
CA TYR A 64 6.91 3.26 3.21
C TYR A 64 6.68 1.88 2.58
N LEU A 65 6.89 1.78 1.26
CA LEU A 65 6.69 0.55 0.48
C LEU A 65 7.64 -0.56 0.94
N ASP A 66 8.90 -0.25 1.24
CA ASP A 66 9.88 -1.19 1.80
C ASP A 66 9.41 -1.72 3.16
N GLY A 67 8.85 -0.84 4.00
CA GLY A 67 8.21 -1.24 5.25
C GLY A 67 7.03 -2.20 5.06
N VAL A 68 6.23 -2.03 3.99
CA VAL A 68 5.16 -2.96 3.63
C VAL A 68 5.73 -4.28 3.11
N LEU A 69 6.77 -4.23 2.27
CA LEU A 69 7.44 -5.41 1.71
C LEU A 69 7.98 -6.32 2.83
N VAL A 70 8.65 -5.74 3.81
CA VAL A 70 9.15 -6.48 4.99
C VAL A 70 8.00 -7.14 5.75
N LYS A 71 6.86 -6.48 5.91
CA LYS A 71 5.68 -7.08 6.56
C LYS A 71 5.11 -8.24 5.75
N VAL A 72 5.02 -8.09 4.42
CA VAL A 72 4.56 -9.16 3.51
C VAL A 72 5.52 -10.36 3.56
N GLN A 73 6.83 -10.12 3.54
CA GLN A 73 7.86 -11.16 3.63
C GLN A 73 7.82 -11.89 4.97
N ARG A 74 7.66 -11.17 6.10
CA ARG A 74 7.46 -11.81 7.42
C ARG A 74 6.21 -12.67 7.44
N HIS A 75 5.10 -12.15 6.90
CA HIS A 75 3.84 -12.89 6.87
C HIS A 75 3.91 -14.12 5.97
N SER A 76 4.56 -14.01 4.80
CA SER A 76 4.74 -15.14 3.90
C SER A 76 5.59 -16.24 4.54
N ASN A 77 6.67 -15.88 5.24
CA ASN A 77 7.49 -16.86 5.99
C ASN A 77 6.68 -17.60 7.07
N LEU A 78 5.82 -16.91 7.82
CA LEU A 78 4.92 -17.56 8.78
C LEU A 78 3.93 -18.51 8.10
N LEU A 79 3.41 -18.14 6.92
CA LEU A 79 2.49 -18.98 6.16
C LEU A 79 3.19 -20.18 5.52
N LYS A 80 4.47 -20.07 5.14
CA LYS A 80 5.25 -21.22 4.61
C LYS A 80 5.29 -22.39 5.59
N GLN A 81 5.35 -22.10 6.90
CA GLN A 81 5.39 -23.11 7.96
C GLN A 81 4.12 -23.99 8.01
N ARG A 82 3.05 -23.60 7.33
CA ARG A 82 1.79 -24.37 7.27
C ARG A 82 1.84 -25.54 6.28
N ASN A 83 2.94 -25.72 5.54
CA ASN A 83 3.15 -26.83 4.59
C ASN A 83 1.96 -27.06 3.64
N LEU A 84 1.39 -25.97 3.13
CA LEU A 84 0.25 -26.02 2.23
C LEU A 84 0.67 -26.58 0.88
N SER A 85 -0.26 -27.27 0.20
CA SER A 85 -0.09 -27.59 -1.22
C SER A 85 0.04 -26.31 -2.04
N ILE A 86 0.67 -26.38 -3.22
CA ILE A 86 0.80 -25.22 -4.12
C ILE A 86 -0.55 -24.55 -4.43
N ARG A 87 -1.63 -25.36 -4.51
CA ARG A 87 -3.00 -24.88 -4.69
C ARG A 87 -3.50 -24.10 -3.48
N GLY A 88 -3.31 -24.64 -2.28
CA GLY A 88 -3.69 -23.98 -1.04
C GLY A 88 -2.88 -22.70 -0.80
N ALA A 89 -1.58 -22.76 -1.08
CA ALA A 89 -0.68 -21.61 -1.00
C ALA A 89 -1.13 -20.50 -1.96
N GLY A 90 -1.53 -20.84 -3.19
CA GLY A 90 -2.10 -19.89 -4.16
C GLY A 90 -3.34 -19.15 -3.67
N LEU A 91 -4.29 -19.89 -3.08
CA LEU A 91 -5.48 -19.31 -2.48
C LEU A 91 -5.11 -18.33 -1.35
N VAL A 92 -4.22 -18.76 -0.45
CA VAL A 92 -3.74 -17.95 0.67
C VAL A 92 -2.97 -16.71 0.18
N ALA A 93 -2.18 -16.82 -0.90
CA ALA A 93 -1.48 -15.70 -1.48
C ALA A 93 -2.45 -14.61 -1.96
N ASN A 94 -3.47 -14.97 -2.74
CA ASN A 94 -4.49 -14.02 -3.21
C ASN A 94 -5.26 -13.39 -2.03
N SER A 95 -5.72 -14.20 -1.07
CA SER A 95 -6.65 -13.74 -0.05
C SER A 95 -5.97 -13.06 1.16
N LEU A 96 -4.76 -13.48 1.55
CA LEU A 96 -4.11 -12.99 2.78
C LEU A 96 -2.87 -12.12 2.50
N LEU A 97 -1.99 -12.55 1.58
CA LEU A 97 -0.77 -11.79 1.29
C LEU A 97 -1.07 -10.57 0.41
N LEU A 98 -1.76 -10.80 -0.71
CA LEU A 98 -1.98 -9.78 -1.72
C LEU A 98 -3.13 -8.83 -1.38
N SER A 99 -4.10 -9.24 -0.56
CA SER A 99 -5.19 -8.34 -0.13
C SER A 99 -4.69 -7.07 0.57
N LYS A 100 -3.63 -7.17 1.39
CA LYS A 100 -2.98 -6.01 2.03
C LYS A 100 -2.21 -5.15 1.03
N VAL A 101 -1.64 -5.77 0.00
CA VAL A 101 -0.91 -5.08 -1.08
C VAL A 101 -1.90 -4.28 -1.93
N TYR A 102 -3.00 -4.89 -2.34
CA TYR A 102 -4.08 -4.24 -3.09
C TYR A 102 -4.69 -3.08 -2.34
N HIS A 103 -4.81 -3.18 -1.02
CA HIS A 103 -5.27 -2.07 -0.20
C HIS A 103 -4.40 -0.83 -0.40
N VAL A 104 -3.07 -0.96 -0.49
CA VAL A 104 -2.12 0.15 -0.71
C VAL A 104 -2.11 0.58 -2.19
N LEU A 105 -2.00 -0.39 -3.11
CA LEU A 105 -1.90 -0.14 -4.56
C LEU A 105 -3.12 0.58 -5.14
N ARG A 106 -4.27 0.59 -4.46
CA ARG A 106 -5.46 1.30 -4.96
C ARG A 106 -5.32 2.83 -4.97
N VAL A 107 -4.38 3.39 -4.22
CA VAL A 107 -4.16 4.86 -4.14
C VAL A 107 -2.76 5.28 -4.53
N VAL A 108 -1.81 4.35 -4.59
CA VAL A 108 -0.43 4.67 -4.95
C VAL A 108 -0.34 4.58 -6.47
N PRO A 109 -0.18 5.72 -7.17
CA PRO A 109 -0.11 5.73 -8.62
C PRO A 109 1.11 4.97 -9.14
N GLY A 110 1.08 4.68 -10.44
CA GLY A 110 2.24 4.17 -11.16
C GLY A 110 3.42 5.15 -11.07
N GLY A 111 4.64 4.61 -11.12
CA GLY A 111 5.89 5.36 -10.98
C GLY A 111 7.06 4.42 -10.71
N GLY A 112 8.29 4.92 -10.82
CA GLY A 112 9.52 4.11 -10.72
C GLY A 112 9.63 3.34 -9.39
N ALA A 113 9.43 4.02 -8.26
CA ALA A 113 9.39 3.39 -6.94
C ALA A 113 8.35 2.25 -6.86
N THR A 114 7.11 2.50 -7.29
CA THR A 114 6.02 1.51 -7.25
C THR A 114 6.32 0.29 -8.13
N GLU A 115 6.84 0.51 -9.34
CA GLU A 115 7.17 -0.57 -10.28
C GLU A 115 8.29 -1.48 -9.73
N SER A 116 9.36 -0.87 -9.21
CA SER A 116 10.46 -1.61 -8.59
C SER A 116 9.98 -2.42 -7.39
N TRP A 117 9.08 -1.85 -6.58
CA TRP A 117 8.47 -2.51 -5.44
C TRP A 117 7.55 -3.67 -5.84
N VAL A 118 6.75 -3.51 -6.90
CA VAL A 118 5.92 -4.60 -7.45
C VAL A 118 6.80 -5.77 -7.90
N MET A 119 7.96 -5.51 -8.52
CA MET A 119 8.89 -6.58 -8.91
C MET A 119 9.47 -7.30 -7.68
N ALA A 120 9.81 -6.57 -6.62
CA ALA A 120 10.25 -7.17 -5.36
C ALA A 120 9.14 -8.01 -4.69
N LEU A 121 7.89 -7.54 -4.72
CA LEU A 121 6.74 -8.29 -4.23
C LEU A 121 6.50 -9.58 -5.03
N LYS A 122 6.57 -9.52 -6.37
CA LYS A 122 6.46 -10.70 -7.25
C LYS A 122 7.50 -11.75 -6.84
N LYS A 123 8.72 -11.33 -6.51
CA LYS A 123 9.76 -12.24 -5.99
C LYS A 123 9.37 -12.87 -4.65
N VAL A 124 8.93 -12.08 -3.66
CA VAL A 124 8.52 -12.59 -2.33
C VAL A 124 7.37 -13.60 -2.45
N VAL A 125 6.36 -13.29 -3.28
CA VAL A 125 5.20 -14.18 -3.49
C VAL A 125 5.61 -15.44 -4.24
N ARG A 126 6.48 -15.32 -5.25
CA ARG A 126 7.01 -16.48 -5.99
C ARG A 126 7.80 -17.40 -5.06
N ASP A 127 8.65 -16.86 -4.20
CA ASP A 127 9.43 -17.64 -3.23
C ASP A 127 8.52 -18.32 -2.19
N TYR A 128 7.35 -17.76 -1.91
CA TYR A 128 6.33 -18.37 -1.06
C TYR A 128 5.61 -19.53 -1.76
N LEU A 129 5.26 -19.38 -3.03
CA LEU A 129 4.52 -20.38 -3.79
C LEU A 129 5.38 -21.54 -4.30
N VAL A 130 6.61 -21.24 -4.69
CA VAL A 130 7.50 -22.17 -5.39
C VAL A 130 8.76 -22.38 -4.55
N SER A 131 8.66 -23.29 -3.59
CA SER A 131 9.78 -23.71 -2.73
C SER A 131 10.73 -24.72 -3.41
N PHE A 132 10.47 -25.10 -4.66
CA PHE A 132 11.20 -26.12 -5.41
C PHE A 132 11.86 -25.56 -6.69
N ARG A 133 12.72 -26.37 -7.32
CA ARG A 133 13.41 -26.02 -8.57
C ARG A 133 13.12 -27.06 -9.67
N PRO A 134 13.06 -26.67 -10.96
CA PRO A 134 13.15 -25.30 -11.47
C PRO A 134 11.94 -24.45 -11.08
N GLY A 135 12.16 -23.14 -10.91
CA GLY A 135 11.09 -22.24 -10.49
C GLY A 135 10.10 -21.96 -11.62
N VAL A 136 8.81 -21.90 -11.32
CA VAL A 136 7.74 -21.60 -12.28
C VAL A 136 7.74 -20.11 -12.65
N ALA A 137 7.56 -19.76 -13.92
CA ALA A 137 7.47 -18.36 -14.35
C ALA A 137 6.25 -17.65 -13.75
N TRP A 138 6.36 -16.34 -13.53
CA TRP A 138 5.27 -15.55 -12.92
C TRP A 138 3.98 -15.61 -13.75
N SER A 139 4.09 -15.45 -15.07
CA SER A 139 2.97 -15.57 -16.01
C SER A 139 2.25 -16.92 -15.90
N THR A 140 3.01 -18.01 -15.74
CA THR A 140 2.45 -19.36 -15.54
C THR A 140 1.72 -19.49 -14.20
N LEU A 141 2.23 -18.90 -13.12
CA LEU A 141 1.52 -18.88 -11.82
C LEU A 141 0.18 -18.15 -11.91
N CYS A 142 0.12 -17.10 -12.73
CA CYS A 142 -1.09 -16.31 -12.98
C CYS A 142 -2.12 -17.00 -13.87
N LEU A 143 -1.74 -18.04 -14.63
CA LEU A 143 -2.70 -18.76 -15.47
C LEU A 143 -3.83 -19.38 -14.63
N PRO A 144 -5.04 -19.47 -15.20
CA PRO A 144 -6.12 -20.24 -14.61
C PRO A 144 -5.71 -21.69 -14.33
N ARG A 145 -6.29 -22.27 -13.28
CA ARG A 145 -6.01 -23.66 -12.85
C ARG A 145 -6.23 -24.70 -13.94
N LYS A 146 -7.21 -24.48 -14.81
CA LYS A 146 -7.49 -25.35 -15.97
C LYS A 146 -6.35 -25.41 -16.99
N PHE A 147 -5.42 -24.45 -16.95
CA PHE A 147 -4.24 -24.39 -17.80
C PHE A 147 -2.93 -24.68 -17.04
N GLY A 148 -3.02 -25.36 -15.87
CA GLY A 148 -1.85 -25.73 -15.08
C GLY A 148 -1.25 -24.60 -14.23
N GLY A 149 -1.87 -23.42 -14.21
CA GLY A 149 -1.48 -22.33 -13.31
C GLY A 149 -2.09 -22.44 -11.92
N VAL A 150 -1.76 -21.48 -11.06
CA VAL A 150 -2.25 -21.44 -9.67
C VAL A 150 -3.50 -20.55 -9.54
N GLY A 151 -3.77 -19.72 -10.56
CA GLY A 151 -4.80 -18.68 -10.53
C GLY A 151 -4.41 -17.51 -9.64
N LEU A 152 -3.11 -17.20 -9.57
CA LEU A 152 -2.61 -16.02 -8.88
C LEU A 152 -3.04 -14.76 -9.66
N VAL A 153 -3.54 -13.74 -8.98
CA VAL A 153 -3.89 -12.48 -9.65
C VAL A 153 -2.61 -11.69 -9.89
N ASP A 154 -2.35 -11.25 -11.14
CA ASP A 154 -1.19 -10.41 -11.42
C ASP A 154 -1.30 -9.08 -10.66
N ILE A 155 -0.24 -8.73 -9.94
CA ILE A 155 -0.22 -7.57 -9.05
C ILE A 155 -0.37 -6.26 -9.84
N ALA A 156 0.27 -6.16 -11.01
CA ALA A 156 0.23 -4.96 -11.84
C ALA A 156 -1.16 -4.82 -12.49
N ASP A 157 -1.69 -5.89 -13.07
CA ASP A 157 -3.02 -5.89 -13.69
C ASP A 157 -4.10 -5.54 -12.66
N GLN A 158 -4.01 -6.11 -11.45
CA GLN A 158 -4.94 -5.79 -10.37
C GLN A 158 -4.83 -4.34 -9.92
N SER A 159 -3.62 -3.77 -9.86
CA SER A 159 -3.43 -2.36 -9.53
C SER A 159 -4.13 -1.46 -10.53
N LEU A 160 -3.97 -1.75 -11.83
CA LEU A 160 -4.63 -1.00 -12.90
C LEU A 160 -6.15 -1.16 -12.84
N ALA A 161 -6.64 -2.37 -12.61
CA ALA A 161 -8.07 -2.63 -12.44
C ALA A 161 -8.66 -1.84 -11.25
N LEU A 162 -7.95 -1.78 -10.13
CA LEU A 162 -8.38 -1.00 -8.95
C LEU A 162 -8.44 0.50 -9.25
N HIS A 163 -7.44 1.05 -9.94
CA HIS A 163 -7.48 2.45 -10.36
C HIS A 163 -8.63 2.71 -11.33
N LEU A 164 -8.88 1.80 -12.27
CA LEU A 164 -9.97 1.95 -13.24
C LEU A 164 -11.34 2.06 -12.55
N VAL A 165 -11.58 1.31 -11.47
CA VAL A 165 -12.84 1.41 -10.69
C VAL A 165 -13.09 2.83 -10.17
N TYR A 166 -12.03 3.56 -9.79
CA TYR A 166 -12.16 4.95 -9.32
C TYR A 166 -12.19 5.97 -10.45
N LEU A 167 -11.53 5.68 -11.58
CA LEU A 167 -11.52 6.56 -12.74
C LEU A 167 -12.83 6.50 -13.53
N GLN A 168 -13.47 5.34 -13.61
CA GLN A 168 -14.70 5.14 -14.38
C GLN A 168 -15.81 6.15 -14.07
N PRO A 169 -16.17 6.41 -12.80
CA PRO A 169 -17.16 7.43 -12.46
C PRO A 169 -16.75 8.85 -12.85
N LEU A 170 -15.46 9.18 -12.79
CA LEU A 170 -14.95 10.51 -13.16
C LEU A 170 -14.98 10.77 -14.68
N LEU A 171 -14.96 9.70 -15.47
CA LEU A 171 -14.99 9.75 -16.94
C LEU A 171 -16.42 9.70 -17.51
N HIS A 172 -17.41 9.33 -16.70
CA HIS A 172 -18.81 9.36 -17.13
C HIS A 172 -19.40 10.76 -16.97
N PRO A 173 -20.33 11.18 -17.86
CA PRO A 173 -21.08 12.39 -17.63
C PRO A 173 -21.83 12.27 -16.31
N LEU A 174 -21.80 13.35 -15.51
CA LEU A 174 -22.51 13.43 -14.24
C LEU A 174 -23.98 13.05 -14.46
N SER A 175 -24.42 11.97 -13.83
CA SER A 175 -25.84 11.63 -13.78
C SER A 175 -26.51 12.51 -12.73
N SER A 176 -27.77 12.92 -12.97
CA SER A 176 -28.58 13.63 -11.96
C SER A 176 -28.85 12.81 -10.69
N SER A 177 -28.54 11.51 -10.71
CA SER A 177 -28.59 10.60 -9.57
C SER A 177 -27.29 10.50 -8.78
N ASP A 178 -26.21 11.13 -9.23
CA ASP A 178 -24.90 11.04 -8.58
C ASP A 178 -24.84 12.00 -7.38
N PHE A 179 -24.40 11.49 -6.24
CA PHE A 179 -24.30 12.18 -4.94
C PHE A 179 -23.43 13.46 -4.95
N VAL A 180 -22.78 13.79 -6.07
CA VAL A 180 -21.93 14.98 -6.25
C VAL A 180 -22.70 16.13 -6.92
N SER A 181 -23.99 15.95 -7.22
CA SER A 181 -24.87 17.03 -7.67
C SER A 181 -25.41 17.83 -6.48
N SER A 182 -24.64 18.81 -6.01
CA SER A 182 -25.11 19.88 -5.11
C SER A 182 -24.35 21.16 -5.39
#